data_AF-K1S7A7-F1
#
_entry.id   AF-K1S7A7-F1
#
_cell.length_a   1.000
_cell.length_b   1.000
_cell.length_c   1.000
_cell.angle_alpha   90.00
_cell.angle_beta   90.00
_cell.angle_gamma   90.00
#
_symmetry.space_group_name_H-M   'P 1'
#
loop_
_entity.id
_entity.type
_entity.pdbx_description
1 polymer ?
#
loop_
_entity_poly.entity_id
_entity_poly.type
_entity_poly.pdbx_seq_one_letter_code
_entity_poly.pdbx_strand_id
1 'polypeptide(L)' 'GDTGTREENYRMVRELVAEFKRRHGSVFCATLCGPAGKDRKRCRKLVESAVEIYADYLGWQ' A
#
# COMPACT_ATOMS: atom_id res chain seq x y z
N GLY A 1 -4.45 28.20 3.18
CA GLY A 1 -4.70 26.93 2.47
C GLY A 1 -3.77 25.92 3.06
N ASP A 2 -4.32 24.81 3.53
CA ASP A 2 -3.69 23.80 4.37
C ASP A 2 -2.61 22.98 3.61
N THR A 3 -1.45 23.59 3.34
CA THR A 3 -0.35 22.95 2.61
C THR A 3 0.40 21.93 3.47
N GLY A 4 0.41 22.11 4.79
CA GLY A 4 1.04 21.20 5.75
C GLY A 4 0.47 19.78 5.64
N THR A 5 -0.85 19.64 5.69
CA THR A 5 -1.51 18.32 5.60
C THR A 5 -1.35 17.68 4.23
N ARG A 6 -1.32 18.47 3.14
CA ARG A 6 -1.15 17.95 1.78
C ARG A 6 0.25 17.34 1.58
N GLU A 7 1.29 18.05 1.98
CA GLU A 7 2.68 17.58 1.85
C GLU A 7 2.96 16.36 2.72
N GLU A 8 2.42 16.35 3.95
CA GLU A 8 2.46 15.21 4.86
C GLU A 8 1.75 13.99 4.28
N ASN A 9 0.55 14.16 3.71
CA ASN A 9 -0.18 13.08 3.05
C ASN A 9 0.59 12.49 1.87
N TYR A 10 1.23 13.33 1.05
CA TYR A 10 2.06 12.83 -0.05
C TYR A 10 3.30 12.09 0.45
N ARG A 11 3.93 12.55 1.53
CA ARG A 11 5.07 11.87 2.14
C ARG A 11 4.65 10.49 2.64
N MET A 12 3.58 10.43 3.43
CA MET A 12 3.00 9.18 3.94
C MET A 12 2.71 8.20 2.79
N VAL A 13 1.97 8.63 1.76
CA VAL A 13 1.63 7.76 0.63
C VAL A 13 2.88 7.24 -0.08
N ARG A 14 3.92 8.08 -0.26
CA ARG A 14 5.18 7.65 -0.88
C ARG A 14 5.88 6.57 -0.07
N GLU A 15 5.93 6.73 1.25
CA GLU A 15 6.57 5.77 2.15
C GLU A 15 5.81 4.44 2.19
N LEU A 16 4.48 4.48 2.30
CA LEU A 16 3.62 3.28 2.26
C LEU A 16 3.75 2.55 0.92
N VAL A 17 3.75 3.27 -0.21
CA VAL A 17 3.94 2.69 -1.54
C VAL A 17 5.33 2.09 -1.69
N ALA A 18 6.38 2.75 -1.20
CA ALA A 18 7.74 2.24 -1.25
C ALA A 18 7.86 0.92 -0.48
N GLU A 19 7.29 0.85 0.72
CA GLU A 19 7.31 -0.34 1.56
C GLU A 19 6.48 -1.47 0.94
N PHE A 20 5.27 -1.18 0.45
CA PHE A 20 4.45 -2.17 -0.24
C PHE A 20 5.17 -2.73 -1.47
N LYS A 21 5.80 -1.86 -2.28
CA LYS A 21 6.57 -2.28 -3.45
C LYS A 21 7.80 -3.11 -3.04
N ARG A 22 8.47 -2.79 -1.93
CA ARG A 22 9.59 -3.57 -1.41
C ARG A 22 9.17 -4.98 -1.02
N ARG A 23 8.01 -5.14 -0.37
CA ARG A 23 7.48 -6.46 0.05
C ARG A 23 6.90 -7.27 -1.12
N HIS A 24 6.23 -6.63 -2.08
CA HIS A 24 5.42 -7.31 -3.09
C HIS A 24 5.91 -7.17 -4.53
N GLY A 25 6.92 -6.34 -4.78
CA GLY A 25 7.55 -6.10 -6.09
C GLY A 25 6.79 -5.13 -7.02
N SER A 26 5.52 -4.84 -6.75
CA SER A 26 4.71 -3.87 -7.50
C SER A 26 3.61 -3.26 -6.61
N VAL A 27 2.97 -2.20 -7.09
CA VAL A 27 1.75 -1.62 -6.51
C VAL A 27 0.54 -1.76 -7.44
N PHE A 28 0.74 -2.28 -8.65
CA PHE A 28 -0.32 -2.44 -9.64
C PHE A 28 -1.01 -3.79 -9.49
N CYS A 29 -2.32 -3.78 -9.24
CA CYS A 29 -3.14 -4.99 -9.13
C CYS A 29 -3.00 -5.92 -10.33
N ALA A 30 -2.89 -5.37 -11.55
CA ALA A 30 -2.71 -6.17 -12.77
C ALA A 30 -1.41 -6.98 -12.77
N THR A 31 -0.33 -6.44 -12.18
CA THR A 31 0.96 -7.14 -12.03
C THR A 31 0.90 -8.21 -10.95
N LEU A 32 0.22 -7.94 -9.84
CA LEU A 32 0.23 -8.82 -8.67
C LEU A 32 -0.83 -9.92 -8.72
N CYS A 33 -2.03 -9.60 -9.18
CA CYS A 33 -3.22 -10.46 -9.13
C CYS A 33 -3.67 -10.93 -10.52
N GLY A 34 -2.91 -10.59 -11.56
CA GLY A 34 -3.26 -10.81 -12.96
C GLY A 34 -4.29 -9.81 -13.50
N PRO A 35 -4.64 -9.90 -14.80
CA PRO A 35 -5.57 -8.99 -15.45
C PRO A 35 -6.88 -8.90 -14.69
N ALA A 36 -7.38 -7.69 -14.44
CA ALA A 36 -8.62 -7.41 -13.70
C ALA A 36 -8.71 -8.05 -12.30
N GLY A 37 -7.57 -8.36 -11.64
CA GLY A 37 -7.58 -8.92 -10.29
C GLY A 37 -8.24 -10.30 -10.21
N LYS A 38 -8.10 -11.11 -11.27
CA LYS A 38 -8.67 -12.48 -11.34
C LYS A 38 -8.27 -13.36 -10.17
N ASP A 39 -7.07 -13.20 -9.62
CA ASP A 39 -6.66 -13.87 -8.39
C ASP A 39 -7.16 -13.13 -7.14
N ARG A 40 -8.44 -13.33 -6.81
CA ARG A 40 -9.09 -12.72 -5.64
C ARG A 40 -8.47 -13.16 -4.31
N LYS A 41 -7.96 -14.39 -4.23
CA LYS A 41 -7.34 -14.91 -3.00
C LYS A 41 -6.02 -14.19 -2.74
N ARG A 42 -5.21 -14.00 -3.77
CA ARG A 42 -3.98 -13.20 -3.67
C ARG A 42 -4.26 -11.74 -3.43
N CYS A 43 -5.27 -11.16 -4.08
CA CYS A 43 -5.69 -9.78 -3.84
C CYS A 43 -6.03 -9.54 -2.38
N ARG A 44 -6.80 -10.43 -1.74
CA ARG A 44 -7.14 -10.33 -0.32
C ARG A 44 -5.91 -10.28 0.58
N LYS A 45 -4.95 -11.20 0.37
CA LYS A 45 -3.70 -11.23 1.14
C LYS A 45 -2.86 -9.95 0.97
N LEU A 46 -2.87 -9.37 -0.22
CA LEU A 46 -2.17 -8.11 -0.48
C LEU A 46 -2.84 -6.93 0.24
N VAL A 47 -4.17 -6.92 0.31
CA VAL A 47 -4.91 -5.92 1.09
C VAL A 47 -4.63 -6.06 2.59
N GLU A 48 -4.66 -7.29 3.12
CA GLU A 48 -4.28 -7.58 4.52
C GLU A 48 -2.86 -7.05 4.81
N SER A 49 -1.90 -7.34 3.94
CA SER A 49 -0.53 -6.84 4.07
C SER A 49 -0.44 -5.30 3.97
N ALA A 50 -1.27 -4.65 3.15
CA ALA A 50 -1.31 -3.18 3.10
C ALA A 50 -1.81 -2.57 4.43
N VAL A 51 -2.79 -3.22 5.06
CA VAL A 51 -3.29 -2.82 6.39
C VAL A 51 -2.20 -2.98 7.45
N GLU A 52 -1.45 -4.08 7.43
CA GLU A 52 -0.31 -4.29 8.33
C GLU A 52 0.76 -3.21 8.14
N ILE A 53 1.14 -2.89 6.89
CA ILE A 53 2.11 -1.82 6.60
C ILE A 53 1.62 -0.47 7.13
N TYR A 54 0.32 -0.19 7.03
CA TYR A 54 -0.24 1.05 7.54
C TYR A 54 -0.29 1.09 9.07
N ALA A 55 -0.62 -0.02 9.73
CA ALA A 55 -0.58 -0.13 11.18
C ALA A 55 0.85 0.04 11.72
N ASP A 56 1.84 -0.59 11.08
CA ASP A 56 3.27 -0.42 11.38
C ASP A 56 3.68 1.06 11.27
N TYR A 57 3.26 1.74 10.21
CA TYR A 57 3.55 3.16 9.99
C TYR A 57 2.98 4.07 11.10
N LEU A 58 1.78 3.75 11.60
CA LEU A 58 1.13 4.49 12.69
C LEU A 58 1.67 4.13 14.08
N GLY A 59 2.56 3.12 14.19
CA GLY A 59 3.07 2.63 15.46
C GLY A 59 2.03 1.88 16.30
N TRP A 60 1.00 1.31 15.65
CA TRP A 60 -0.03 0.50 16.30
C TRP A 60 0.46 -0.95 16.39
N GLN A 61 1.39 -1.23 17.31
CA GLN A 61 1.80 -2.59 17.65
C GLN A 61 0.97 -3.18 18.80
#